data_AF-A0AAW5EJK1-F1
#
_entry.id   AF-A0AAW5EJK1-F1
#
_cell.length_a   1.000
_cell.length_b   1.000
_cell.length_c   1.000
_cell.angle_alpha   90.00
_cell.angle_beta   90.00
_cell.angle_gamma   90.00
#
_symmetry.space_group_name_H-M   'P 1'
#
loop_
_entity.id
_entity.type
_entity.pdbx_description
1 polymer ?
#
loop_
_entity_poly.entity_id
_entity_poly.type
_entity_poly.pdbx_seq_one_letter_code
_entity_poly.pdbx_strand_id
1 'polypeptide(L)'
;LPTLGEERRKTYSPVMPISPTTGAVLQVPIEVVDAAAGIIRFTDEDGSTVEQSALGGMAKCQWKVDWAMRWVALGVDYEMYGKDLT
;
A
#
# COMPACT_ATOMS: atom_id res chain seq x y z
N LEU A 1 -1.37 4.61 12.06
CA LEU A 1 0.05 4.99 12.23
C LEU A 1 0.14 6.30 13.00
N PRO A 2 0.80 6.33 14.17
CA PRO A 2 0.87 7.52 15.03
C PRO A 2 1.60 8.70 14.39
N THR A 3 2.41 8.47 13.34
CA THR A 3 3.08 9.51 12.55
C THR A 3 2.21 10.15 11.47
N LEU A 4 0.99 9.65 11.24
CA LEU A 4 0.05 10.25 10.29
C LEU A 4 -0.85 11.24 11.02
N GLY A 5 -1.01 12.44 10.45
CA GLY A 5 -2.03 13.39 10.89
C GLY A 5 -3.44 12.81 10.79
N GLU A 6 -4.38 13.38 11.55
CA GLU A 6 -5.74 12.84 11.70
C GLU A 6 -6.47 12.66 10.36
N GLU A 7 -6.42 13.67 9.49
CA GLU A 7 -7.04 13.62 8.16
C GLU A 7 -6.47 12.50 7.29
N ARG A 8 -5.15 12.27 7.34
CA ARG A 8 -4.51 11.18 6.59
C ARG A 8 -4.85 9.82 7.19
N ARG A 9 -4.95 9.70 8.51
CA ARG A 9 -5.35 8.44 9.16
C ARG A 9 -6.73 7.96 8.71
N LYS A 10 -7.67 8.88 8.45
CA LYS A 10 -9.04 8.55 8.01
C LYS A 10 -9.08 7.91 6.62
N THR A 11 -8.12 8.24 5.76
CA THR A 11 -8.08 7.82 4.34
C THR A 11 -6.87 6.95 4.01
N TYR A 12 -6.08 6.58 5.02
CA TYR A 12 -4.83 5.87 4.83
C TYR A 12 -5.06 4.42 4.41
N SER A 13 -4.38 4.02 3.35
CA SER A 13 -4.18 2.62 2.98
C SER A 13 -2.67 2.29 3.02
N PRO A 14 -2.28 1.12 3.55
CA PRO A 14 -0.91 0.62 3.44
C PRO A 14 -0.59 0.10 2.03
N VAL A 15 -1.60 -0.08 1.19
CA VAL A 15 -1.51 -0.61 -0.18
C VAL A 15 -1.73 0.50 -1.20
N MET A 16 -0.87 0.56 -2.21
CA MET A 16 -0.96 1.40 -3.40
C MET A 16 -1.21 0.51 -4.62
N PRO A 17 -2.36 0.61 -5.30
CA PRO A 17 -2.64 -0.22 -6.46
C PRO A 17 -1.75 0.19 -7.64
N ILE A 18 -1.45 -0.76 -8.49
CA ILE A 18 -0.84 -0.50 -9.79
C ILE A 18 -1.97 -0.38 -10.79
N SER A 19 -1.98 0.72 -11.56
CA SER A 19 -2.94 0.93 -12.64
C SER A 19 -2.81 -0.22 -13.66
N PRO A 20 -3.90 -0.95 -13.97
CA PRO A 20 -3.87 -1.94 -15.03
C PRO A 20 -3.70 -1.30 -16.42
N THR A 21 -4.06 -0.01 -16.54
CA THR A 21 -4.03 0.74 -17.80
C THR A 21 -2.64 1.28 -18.09
N THR A 22 -1.98 1.87 -17.09
CA THR A 22 -0.70 2.59 -17.27
C THR A 22 0.50 1.87 -16.65
N GLY A 23 0.28 0.94 -15.74
CA GLY A 23 1.33 0.32 -14.92
C GLY A 23 1.90 1.26 -13.84
N ALA A 24 1.34 2.46 -13.66
CA ALA A 24 1.78 3.38 -12.63
C ALA A 24 1.34 2.94 -11.23
N VAL A 25 2.16 3.21 -10.21
CA VAL A 25 1.78 3.03 -8.80
C VAL A 25 0.94 4.23 -8.37
N LEU A 26 -0.29 3.98 -7.93
CA LEU A 26 -1.27 5.03 -7.61
C LEU A 26 -1.33 5.32 -6.10
N GLN A 27 -1.35 6.60 -5.76
CA GLN A 27 -1.60 7.07 -4.38
C GLN A 27 -3.03 7.60 -4.24
N VAL A 28 -3.99 6.69 -4.39
CA VAL A 28 -5.43 6.98 -4.37
C VAL A 28 -6.10 6.37 -3.14
N PRO A 29 -7.29 6.86 -2.73
CA PRO A 29 -8.11 6.18 -1.73
C PRO A 29 -8.44 4.75 -2.19
N ILE A 30 -8.47 3.83 -1.23
CA ILE A 30 -8.75 2.41 -1.46
C ILE A 30 -9.94 2.00 -0.61
N GLU A 31 -10.87 1.27 -1.22
CA GLU A 31 -11.91 0.54 -0.52
C GLU A 31 -11.52 -0.93 -0.41
N VAL A 32 -11.65 -1.51 0.79
CA VAL A 32 -11.44 -2.95 1.00
C VAL A 32 -12.76 -3.67 0.73
N VAL A 33 -12.82 -4.45 -0.35
CA VAL A 33 -14.01 -5.21 -0.74
C VAL A 33 -14.04 -6.55 -0.02
N ASP A 34 -12.91 -7.25 0.00
CA ASP A 34 -12.73 -8.50 0.75
C ASP A 34 -11.30 -8.56 1.29
N ALA A 35 -11.16 -8.43 2.62
CA ALA A 35 -9.85 -8.44 3.25
C ALA A 35 -9.17 -9.82 3.22
N ALA A 36 -9.94 -10.92 3.25
CA ALA A 36 -9.39 -12.27 3.27
C ALA A 36 -8.87 -12.69 1.89
N ALA A 37 -9.60 -12.33 0.83
CA ALA A 37 -9.17 -12.52 -0.55
C ALA A 37 -8.21 -11.42 -1.04
N GLY A 38 -8.03 -10.36 -0.26
CA GLY A 38 -7.18 -9.21 -0.60
C GLY A 38 -7.73 -8.37 -1.76
N ILE A 39 -9.06 -8.35 -1.95
CA ILE A 39 -9.71 -7.59 -3.02
C ILE A 39 -9.90 -6.14 -2.59
N ILE A 40 -9.40 -5.24 -3.43
CA ILE A 40 -9.48 -3.79 -3.24
C ILE A 40 -10.13 -3.12 -4.44
N ARG A 41 -10.84 -2.01 -4.19
CA ARG A 41 -11.44 -1.16 -5.22
C ARG A 41 -10.83 0.24 -5.18
N PHE A 42 -10.59 0.81 -6.36
CA PHE A 42 -10.07 2.17 -6.52
C PHE A 42 -10.52 2.79 -7.85
N THR A 43 -10.34 4.10 -7.98
CA THR A 43 -10.52 4.83 -9.24
C THR A 43 -9.17 4.94 -9.96
N ASP A 44 -9.10 4.44 -11.19
CA ASP A 44 -7.90 4.53 -12.04
C ASP A 44 -7.76 5.92 -12.67
N GLU A 45 -6.62 6.19 -13.31
CA GLU A 45 -6.29 7.50 -13.88
C GLU A 45 -7.26 7.95 -14.99
N ASP A 46 -7.90 7.00 -15.67
CA ASP A 46 -8.91 7.26 -16.71
C ASP A 46 -10.33 7.49 -16.14
N GLY A 47 -10.47 7.45 -14.81
CA GLY A 47 -11.74 7.61 -14.10
C GLY A 47 -12.57 6.32 -13.98
N SER A 48 -12.10 5.20 -14.51
CA SER A 48 -12.74 3.90 -14.35
C SER A 48 -12.62 3.39 -12.90
N THR A 49 -13.59 2.58 -12.49
CA THR A 49 -13.53 1.88 -11.20
C THR A 49 -12.95 0.49 -11.42
N VAL A 50 -11.87 0.18 -10.70
CA VAL A 50 -11.14 -1.09 -10.83
C VAL A 50 -11.23 -1.85 -9.52
N GLU A 51 -11.51 -3.16 -9.63
CA GLU A 51 -11.35 -4.14 -8.56
C GLU A 51 -10.24 -5.12 -8.92
N GLN A 52 -9.25 -5.27 -8.03
CA GLN A 52 -8.17 -6.23 -8.21
C GLN A 52 -7.64 -6.74 -6.87
N SER A 53 -6.87 -7.84 -6.91
CA SER A 53 -6.21 -8.35 -5.72
C SER A 53 -4.93 -7.56 -5.41
N ALA A 54 -4.79 -7.11 -4.17
CA ALA A 54 -3.56 -6.55 -3.63
C ALA A 54 -2.46 -7.61 -3.41
N LEU A 55 -2.81 -8.90 -3.46
CA LEU A 55 -1.89 -10.02 -3.21
C LEU A 55 -1.29 -10.61 -4.51
N GLY A 56 -1.83 -10.23 -5.67
CA GLY A 56 -1.46 -10.78 -6.98
C GLY A 56 -0.34 -10.05 -7.72
N GLY A 57 0.49 -9.26 -7.02
CA GLY A 57 1.54 -8.44 -7.65
C GLY A 57 1.03 -7.16 -8.31
N MET A 58 -0.27 -6.88 -8.26
CA MET A 58 -0.91 -5.68 -8.80
C MET A 58 -0.98 -4.52 -7.80
N ALA A 59 -0.17 -4.57 -6.75
CA ALA A 59 -0.10 -3.51 -5.75
C ALA A 59 1.28 -3.44 -5.11
N LYS A 60 1.61 -2.27 -4.59
CA LYS A 60 2.83 -1.98 -3.83
C LYS A 60 2.47 -1.59 -2.40
N CYS A 61 3.24 -2.07 -1.43
CA CYS A 61 3.16 -1.58 -0.05
C CYS A 61 3.81 -0.19 0.08
N GLN A 62 3.20 0.68 0.87
CA GLN A 62 3.79 1.95 1.28
C GLN A 62 5.09 1.70 2.06
N TRP A 63 6.11 2.52 1.82
CA TRP A 63 7.49 2.23 2.25
C TRP A 63 7.65 1.88 3.74
N LYS A 64 6.92 2.55 4.65
CA LYS A 64 6.99 2.24 6.10
C LYS A 64 6.51 0.82 6.40
N VAL A 65 5.44 0.40 5.75
CA VAL A 65 4.83 -0.92 5.94
C VAL A 65 5.61 -1.97 5.16
N ASP A 66 6.04 -1.65 3.94
CA ASP A 66 6.92 -2.49 3.11
C ASP A 66 8.21 -2.86 3.86
N TRP A 67 8.83 -1.89 4.55
CA TRP A 67 10.04 -2.13 5.30
C TRP A 67 9.82 -3.06 6.50
N ALA A 68 8.80 -2.79 7.31
CA ALA A 68 8.44 -3.63 8.44
C ALA A 68 8.04 -5.06 7.98
N MET A 69 7.28 -5.17 6.90
CA MET A 69 6.90 -6.46 6.32
C MET A 69 8.11 -7.24 5.85
N ARG A 70 9.09 -6.59 5.21
CA ARG A 70 10.34 -7.23 4.78
C ARG A 70 11.16 -7.75 5.97
N TRP A 71 11.24 -7.01 7.07
CA TRP A 71 11.90 -7.48 8.29
C TRP A 71 11.24 -8.76 8.83
N VAL A 72 9.91 -8.76 8.93
CA VAL A 72 9.16 -9.93 9.41
C VAL A 72 9.33 -11.11 8.45
N ALA A 73 9.17 -10.89 7.15
CA ALA A 73 9.21 -11.94 6.14
C ALA A 73 10.60 -12.60 6.01
N LEU A 74 11.67 -11.84 6.18
CA LEU A 74 13.05 -12.32 6.05
C LEU A 74 13.70 -12.67 7.39
N GLY A 75 13.04 -12.43 8.52
CA GLY A 75 13.61 -12.66 9.85
C GLY A 75 14.84 -11.78 10.12
N VAL A 76 14.75 -10.48 9.83
CA VAL A 76 15.88 -9.55 10.01
C VAL A 76 16.05 -9.20 11.49
N ASP A 77 17.17 -9.61 12.09
CA ASP A 77 17.51 -9.29 13.48
C ASP A 77 18.11 -7.87 13.65
N TYR A 78 18.76 -7.36 12.60
CA TYR A 78 19.40 -6.04 12.60
C TYR A 78 19.57 -5.48 11.18
N GLU A 79 19.18 -4.23 10.94
CA GLU A 79 19.47 -3.48 9.71
C GLU A 79 19.87 -2.04 10.09
N MET A 80 21.08 -1.63 9.69
CA MET A 80 21.55 -0.25 9.87
C MET A 80 20.72 0.70 8.99
N TYR A 81 20.36 1.86 9.53
CA TYR A 81 19.59 2.86 8.79
C TYR A 81 20.16 4.28 8.96
N GLY A 82 19.88 5.14 7.99
CA GLY A 82 20.31 6.54 7.98
C GLY A 82 19.46 7.44 8.88
N LYS A 83 20.01 8.59 9.30
CA LYS A 83 19.33 9.54 10.20
C LYS A 83 17.96 10.02 9.71
N ASP A 84 17.73 10.00 8.40
CA ASP A 84 16.47 10.41 7.76
C ASP A 84 15.27 9.49 8.08
N LEU A 85 15.52 8.30 8.65
CA LEU A 85 14.51 7.29 8.93
C LEU A 85 14.02 7.28 10.39
N THR A 86 14.50 8.22 11.23
CA THR A 86 14.04 8.51 12.60
C THR A 86 13.28 9.82 12.68
#